data_AF-A0A971SEN2-F1
#
_entry.id   AF-A0A971SEN2-F1
#
_cell.length_a   1.000
_cell.length_b   1.000
_cell.length_c   1.000
_cell.angle_alpha   90.00
_cell.angle_beta   90.00
_cell.angle_gamma   90.00
#
_symmetry.space_group_name_H-M   'P 1'
#
loop_
_entity.id
_entity.type
_entity.pdbx_description
1 polymer ?
#
loop_
_entity_poly.entity_id
_entity_poly.type
_entity_poly.pdbx_seq_one_letter_code
_entity_poly.pdbx_strand_id
1 'polypeptide(L)'
;VFLIARVKGNEMFPAIKDGDLVLAFRLEQNYEKNDLISYKLDGRRRIGRVIAQENDLVNMDDDGKLLVNAAIQSGEIMYPSYPRDTLEYPYEVPEGHVFILGDYRTQAKDSRDFGAIPKKEIEGKVITILRRRGL
;
A
#
# COMPACT_ATOMS: atom_id res chain seq x y z
N VAL A 1 5.86 -20.67 -2.20
CA VAL A 1 6.80 -20.19 -1.15
C VAL A 1 6.08 -19.17 -0.30
N PHE A 2 6.18 -19.29 1.02
CA PHE A 2 5.54 -18.37 1.97
C PHE A 2 6.58 -17.56 2.75
N LEU A 3 6.22 -16.34 3.13
CA LEU A 3 6.95 -15.48 4.05
C LEU A 3 6.11 -15.28 5.30
N ILE A 4 6.70 -15.46 6.47
CA ILE A 4 6.11 -15.05 7.74
C ILE A 4 6.93 -13.87 8.26
N ALA A 5 6.25 -12.76 8.56
CA ALA A 5 6.90 -11.56 9.09
C ALA A 5 6.11 -10.94 10.23
N ARG A 6 6.82 -10.44 11.24
CA ARG A 6 6.24 -9.56 12.26
C ARG A 6 6.22 -8.13 11.73
N VAL A 7 5.06 -7.50 11.82
CA VAL A 7 4.86 -6.10 11.44
C VAL A 7 5.45 -5.19 12.51
N LYS A 8 6.10 -4.11 12.05
CA LYS A 8 6.64 -3.05 12.89
C LYS A 8 5.99 -1.73 12.47
N GLY A 9 5.50 -0.97 13.44
CA GLY A 9 4.79 0.29 13.22
C GLY A 9 3.32 0.11 12.85
N ASN A 10 2.66 1.24 12.59
CA ASN A 10 1.21 1.33 12.41
C ASN A 10 0.81 2.00 11.07
N GLU A 11 1.69 1.96 10.06
CA GLU A 11 1.40 2.56 8.73
C GLU A 11 0.13 1.97 8.08
N MET A 12 -0.25 0.76 8.47
CA MET A 12 -1.41 0.02 7.99
C MET A 12 -2.58 -0.04 8.99
N PHE A 13 -2.60 0.83 10.00
CA PHE A 13 -3.72 0.90 10.95
C PHE A 13 -5.01 1.38 10.25
N PRO A 14 -6.20 0.80 10.55
CA PRO A 14 -6.45 -0.22 11.57
C PRO A 14 -6.32 -1.67 11.09
N ALA A 15 -6.19 -1.91 9.78
CA ALA A 15 -6.17 -3.26 9.21
C ALA A 15 -5.05 -4.12 9.80
N ILE A 16 -3.85 -3.55 9.92
CA ILE A 16 -2.67 -4.18 10.52
C ILE A 16 -2.08 -3.26 11.59
N LYS A 17 -1.79 -3.82 12.76
CA LYS A 17 -1.22 -3.13 13.92
C LYS A 17 0.22 -3.59 14.15
N ASP A 18 1.00 -2.76 14.85
CA ASP A 18 2.32 -3.15 15.34
C ASP A 18 2.24 -4.48 16.11
N GLY A 19 3.15 -5.40 15.78
CA GLY A 19 3.22 -6.71 16.43
C GLY A 19 2.36 -7.80 15.79
N ASP A 20 1.50 -7.49 14.82
CA ASP A 20 0.83 -8.50 14.02
C ASP A 20 1.84 -9.40 13.31
N LEU A 21 1.45 -10.67 13.11
CA LEU A 21 2.16 -11.58 12.22
C LEU A 21 1.40 -11.67 10.90
N VAL A 22 2.11 -11.51 9.79
CA VAL A 22 1.54 -11.68 8.45
C VAL A 22 2.13 -12.90 7.78
N LEU A 23 1.27 -13.65 7.09
CA LEU A 23 1.64 -14.69 6.14
C LEU A 23 1.46 -14.13 4.73
N ALA A 24 2.54 -14.09 3.96
CA ALA A 24 2.52 -13.65 2.57
C ALA A 24 2.87 -14.79 1.61
N PHE A 25 2.21 -14.83 0.46
CA PHE A 25 2.41 -15.79 -0.61
C PHE A 25 3.15 -15.12 -1.78
N ARG A 26 4.30 -15.69 -2.17
CA ARG A 26 5.23 -15.07 -3.13
C ARG A 26 5.02 -15.48 -4.59
N LEU A 27 4.36 -16.62 -4.83
CA LEU A 27 4.21 -17.13 -6.21
C LEU A 27 3.08 -16.43 -6.96
N GLU A 28 2.15 -15.80 -6.23
CA GLU A 28 1.19 -14.88 -6.83
C GLU A 28 1.89 -13.57 -7.19
N GLN A 29 1.82 -13.19 -8.46
CA GLN A 29 2.41 -11.95 -8.98
C GLN A 29 1.38 -11.04 -9.63
N ASN A 30 0.11 -11.48 -9.70
CA ASN A 30 -0.98 -10.59 -10.00
C ASN A 30 -1.35 -9.82 -8.72
N TYR A 31 -1.03 -8.52 -8.72
CA TYR A 31 -1.31 -7.63 -7.61
C TYR A 31 -2.45 -6.70 -7.99
N GLU A 32 -3.61 -6.96 -7.39
CA GLU A 32 -4.83 -6.25 -7.70
C GLU A 32 -5.10 -5.16 -6.68
N LYS A 33 -5.98 -4.23 -7.06
CA LYS A 33 -6.48 -3.21 -6.15
C LYS A 33 -7.00 -3.84 -4.85
N ASN A 34 -6.66 -3.20 -3.73
CA ASN A 34 -6.92 -3.60 -2.34
C ASN A 34 -6.05 -4.75 -1.81
N ASP A 35 -5.19 -5.35 -2.62
CA ASP A 35 -4.23 -6.33 -2.12
C ASP A 35 -3.30 -5.70 -1.09
N LEU A 36 -3.06 -6.43 -0.01
CA LEU A 36 -2.01 -6.13 0.94
C LEU A 36 -0.73 -6.82 0.48
N ILE A 37 0.36 -6.08 0.37
CA ILE A 37 1.64 -6.62 -0.09
C ILE A 37 2.75 -6.33 0.91
N SER A 38 3.65 -7.30 1.08
CA SER A 38 4.95 -7.09 1.72
C SER A 38 5.95 -6.69 0.65
N TYR A 39 6.64 -5.57 0.81
CA TYR A 39 7.65 -5.09 -0.14
C TYR A 39 8.88 -4.56 0.59
N LYS A 40 10.01 -4.49 -0.11
CA LYS A 40 11.27 -4.00 0.45
C LYS A 40 11.69 -2.71 -0.26
N LEU A 41 11.91 -1.66 0.52
CA LEU A 41 12.41 -0.37 0.03
C LEU A 41 13.48 0.13 0.99
N ASP A 42 14.61 0.62 0.47
CA ASP A 42 15.77 1.09 1.25
C ASP A 42 16.24 0.08 2.31
N GLY A 43 16.24 -1.21 1.96
CA GLY A 43 16.63 -2.28 2.87
C GLY A 43 15.58 -2.63 3.94
N ARG A 44 14.47 -1.90 4.03
CA ARG A 44 13.42 -2.09 5.04
C ARG A 44 12.19 -2.76 4.43
N ARG A 45 11.69 -3.81 5.11
CA ARG A 45 10.41 -4.43 4.77
C ARG A 45 9.27 -3.57 5.30
N ARG A 46 8.26 -3.36 4.45
CA ARG A 46 7.05 -2.59 4.72
C ARG A 46 5.83 -3.38 4.25
N ILE A 47 4.66 -2.95 4.69
CA ILE A 47 3.38 -3.42 4.17
C ILE A 47 2.62 -2.23 3.61
N GLY A 48 2.00 -2.42 2.45
CA GLY A 48 1.18 -1.40 1.80
C GLY A 48 -0.04 -2.04 1.16
N ARG A 49 -1.07 -1.23 0.91
CA ARG A 49 -2.23 -1.62 0.12
C ARG A 49 -2.06 -1.12 -1.31
N VAL A 50 -2.22 -2.01 -2.28
CA VAL A 50 -2.26 -1.66 -3.69
C VAL A 50 -3.52 -0.85 -3.98
N ILE A 51 -3.33 0.32 -4.57
CA ILE A 51 -4.41 1.25 -4.92
C ILE A 51 -4.60 1.31 -6.43
N ALA A 52 -3.51 1.23 -7.17
CA ALA A 52 -3.48 1.32 -8.61
C ALA A 52 -2.35 0.46 -9.18
N GLN A 53 -2.52 -0.02 -10.41
CA GLN A 53 -1.55 -0.82 -11.15
C GLN A 53 -1.00 -0.03 -12.33
N GLU A 54 -0.05 -0.61 -13.05
CA GLU A 54 0.52 -0.03 -14.27
C GLU A 54 -0.53 0.60 -15.21
N ASN A 55 -0.17 1.78 -15.74
CA ASN A 55 -0.98 2.63 -16.62
C ASN A 55 -2.22 3.27 -15.99
N ASP A 56 -2.51 3.00 -14.71
CA ASP A 56 -3.54 3.74 -14.00
C ASP A 56 -3.06 5.17 -13.68
N LEU A 57 -4.02 6.11 -13.67
CA LEU A 57 -3.81 7.49 -13.25
C LEU A 57 -4.32 7.68 -11.81
N VAL A 58 -3.40 7.99 -10.90
CA VAL A 58 -3.71 8.30 -9.51
C VAL A 58 -3.79 9.81 -9.33
N ASN A 59 -4.87 10.30 -8.71
CA ASN A 59 -4.99 11.70 -8.32
C ASN A 59 -5.54 11.83 -6.89
N MET A 60 -5.22 12.94 -6.22
CA MET A 60 -5.74 13.26 -4.90
C MET A 60 -6.13 14.73 -4.86
N ASP A 61 -7.26 15.07 -4.24
CA ASP A 61 -7.72 16.45 -4.11
C ASP A 61 -7.44 17.03 -2.70
N ASP A 62 -7.59 18.35 -2.56
CA ASP A 62 -7.41 19.07 -1.30
C ASP A 62 -8.49 18.74 -0.25
N ASP A 63 -9.59 18.10 -0.65
CA ASP A 63 -10.62 17.57 0.26
C ASP A 63 -10.23 16.18 0.81
N GLY A 64 -9.10 15.62 0.38
CA GLY A 64 -8.60 14.32 0.82
C GLY A 64 -9.21 13.13 0.10
N LYS A 65 -9.86 13.34 -1.06
CA LYS A 65 -10.39 12.26 -1.90
C LYS A 65 -9.28 11.69 -2.77
N LEU A 66 -9.28 10.37 -2.89
CA LEU A 66 -8.42 9.62 -3.79
C LEU A 66 -9.20 9.25 -5.05
N LEU A 67 -8.61 9.48 -6.21
CA LEU A 67 -9.14 9.08 -7.52
C LEU A 67 -8.15 8.15 -8.21
N VAL A 68 -8.69 7.10 -8.85
CA VAL A 68 -7.93 6.22 -9.75
C VAL A 68 -8.72 6.16 -11.05
N ASN A 69 -8.10 6.54 -12.17
CA ASN A 69 -8.74 6.67 -13.47
C ASN A 69 -10.02 7.52 -13.42
N ALA A 70 -9.94 8.68 -12.75
CA ALA A 70 -11.05 9.61 -12.50
C ALA A 70 -12.23 9.04 -11.67
N ALA A 71 -12.17 7.78 -11.24
CA ALA A 71 -13.16 7.21 -10.33
C ALA A 71 -12.76 7.49 -8.88
N ILE A 72 -13.70 7.99 -8.08
CA ILE A 72 -13.51 8.20 -6.64
C ILE A 72 -13.33 6.83 -5.98
N GLN A 73 -12.28 6.73 -5.17
CA GLN A 73 -11.98 5.57 -4.36
C GLN A 73 -12.62 5.73 -2.99
N SER A 74 -13.83 5.20 -2.84
CA SER A 74 -14.53 5.07 -1.55
C SER A 74 -14.32 3.67 -0.97
N GLY A 75 -14.26 3.56 0.37
CA GLY A 75 -14.04 2.28 1.04
C GLY A 75 -13.86 2.40 2.56
N GLU A 76 -13.35 1.34 3.18
CA GLU A 76 -13.19 1.18 4.64
C GLU A 76 -12.08 2.04 5.25
N ILE A 77 -11.27 2.73 4.44
CA ILE A 77 -10.17 3.57 4.94
C ILE A 77 -10.72 4.92 5.38
N MET A 78 -10.77 5.11 6.69
CA MET A 78 -11.32 6.30 7.35
C MET A 78 -10.44 7.56 7.27
N TYR A 79 -9.22 7.45 6.73
CA TYR A 79 -8.27 8.55 6.70
C TYR A 79 -8.24 9.24 5.34
N PRO A 80 -8.30 10.59 5.29
CA PRO A 80 -8.21 11.33 4.03
C PRO A 80 -6.83 11.16 3.38
N SER A 81 -6.79 11.23 2.06
CA SER A 81 -5.58 11.06 1.25
C SER A 81 -5.23 12.38 0.60
N TYR A 82 -4.20 13.03 1.13
CA TYR A 82 -3.67 14.27 0.56
C TYR A 82 -2.43 14.00 -0.29
N PRO A 83 -2.22 14.76 -1.37
CA PRO A 83 -0.99 14.71 -2.15
C PRO A 83 0.21 15.14 -1.28
N ARG A 84 1.41 14.78 -1.74
CA ARG A 84 2.68 15.25 -1.20
C ARG A 84 3.45 15.95 -2.31
N ASP A 85 4.32 16.89 -1.94
CA ASP A 85 5.12 17.67 -2.89
C ASP A 85 6.16 16.84 -3.66
N THR A 86 6.33 15.56 -3.30
CA THR A 86 7.31 14.66 -3.92
C THR A 86 6.90 14.20 -5.32
N LEU A 87 5.61 14.19 -5.64
CA LEU A 87 5.08 13.72 -6.93
C LEU A 87 4.18 14.77 -7.58
N GLU A 88 4.19 14.79 -8.90
CA GLU A 88 3.19 15.51 -9.69
C GLU A 88 1.96 14.64 -9.89
N TYR A 89 0.77 15.25 -9.76
CA TYR A 89 -0.52 14.60 -9.95
C TYR A 89 -1.28 15.25 -11.12
N PRO A 90 -2.01 14.49 -11.96
CA PRO A 90 -2.21 13.05 -11.86
C PRO A 90 -0.93 12.25 -12.16
N TYR A 91 -0.68 11.24 -11.32
CA TYR A 91 0.49 10.38 -11.41
C TYR A 91 0.13 9.12 -12.19
N GLU A 92 0.80 8.89 -13.33
CA GLU A 92 0.67 7.65 -14.10
C GLU A 92 1.59 6.57 -13.51
N VAL A 93 1.02 5.42 -13.15
CA VAL A 93 1.79 4.29 -12.61
C VAL A 93 2.62 3.65 -13.72
N PRO A 94 3.95 3.59 -13.61
CA PRO A 94 4.77 3.00 -14.67
C PRO A 94 4.51 1.50 -14.88
N GLU A 95 4.79 1.01 -16.08
CA GLU A 95 4.76 -0.42 -16.39
C GLU A 95 5.62 -1.24 -15.41
N GLY A 96 5.11 -2.39 -14.95
CA GLY A 96 5.79 -3.24 -13.99
C GLY A 96 5.81 -2.69 -12.56
N HIS A 97 5.01 -1.67 -12.25
CA HIS A 97 4.89 -1.09 -10.91
C HIS A 97 3.46 -1.17 -10.35
N VAL A 98 3.33 -0.92 -9.05
CA VAL A 98 2.06 -0.71 -8.36
C VAL A 98 2.15 0.54 -7.49
N PHE A 99 1.07 1.33 -7.42
CA PHE A 99 0.99 2.44 -6.49
C PHE A 99 0.35 1.96 -5.19
N ILE A 100 1.04 2.15 -4.07
CA ILE A 100 0.57 1.70 -2.76
C ILE A 100 0.33 2.85 -1.81
N LEU A 101 -0.67 2.68 -0.96
CA LEU A 101 -0.89 3.56 0.18
C LEU A 101 -0.88 2.75 1.48
N GLY A 102 -0.40 3.38 2.55
CA GLY A 102 -0.68 2.90 3.89
C GLY A 102 -2.15 3.16 4.24
N ASP A 103 -2.76 2.27 5.02
CA ASP A 103 -4.14 2.51 5.48
C ASP A 103 -4.21 3.71 6.43
N TYR A 104 -3.17 3.94 7.25
CA TYR A 104 -3.09 5.13 8.09
C TYR A 104 -2.58 6.33 7.29
N ARG A 105 -3.39 6.80 6.33
CA ARG A 105 -3.00 7.78 5.29
C ARG A 105 -2.29 9.03 5.80
N THR A 106 -2.60 9.51 7.00
CA THR A 106 -1.98 10.72 7.54
C THR A 106 -0.61 10.49 8.19
N GLN A 107 -0.25 9.24 8.47
CA GLN A 107 0.98 8.85 9.18
C GLN A 107 1.89 7.91 8.37
N ALA A 108 1.35 7.21 7.39
CA ALA A 108 2.11 6.28 6.56
C ALA A 108 3.10 7.01 5.65
N LYS A 109 4.30 6.42 5.49
CA LYS A 109 5.23 6.76 4.42
C LYS A 109 5.05 5.75 3.28
N ASP A 110 4.50 6.19 2.15
CA ASP A 110 4.03 5.31 1.07
C ASP A 110 4.35 5.89 -0.33
N SER A 111 3.67 5.42 -1.39
CA SER A 111 3.99 5.86 -2.75
C SER A 111 3.89 7.37 -2.95
N ARG A 112 3.16 8.10 -2.11
CA ARG A 112 3.17 9.58 -2.14
C ARG A 112 4.55 10.17 -1.82
N ASP A 113 5.37 9.46 -1.07
CA ASP A 113 6.68 9.92 -0.61
C ASP A 113 7.85 9.41 -1.47
N PHE A 114 7.64 8.38 -2.29
CA PHE A 114 8.73 7.73 -3.03
C PHE A 114 8.36 7.17 -4.41
N GLY A 115 7.12 7.36 -4.88
CA GLY A 115 6.64 6.84 -6.16
C GLY A 115 6.10 5.41 -6.11
N ALA A 116 5.72 4.88 -7.28
CA ALA A 116 5.23 3.51 -7.39
C ALA A 116 6.31 2.47 -7.06
N ILE A 117 5.89 1.33 -6.53
CA ILE A 117 6.76 0.22 -6.14
C ILE A 117 6.95 -0.73 -7.34
N PRO A 118 8.19 -1.03 -7.76
CA PRO A 118 8.44 -2.05 -8.77
C PRO A 118 7.95 -3.42 -8.29
N LYS A 119 7.24 -4.18 -9.15
CA LYS A 119 6.72 -5.53 -8.82
C LYS A 119 7.83 -6.48 -8.32
N LYS A 120 9.08 -6.29 -8.76
CA LYS A 120 10.27 -7.05 -8.32
C LYS A 120 10.67 -6.83 -6.86
N GLU A 121 10.29 -5.69 -6.26
CA GLU A 121 10.58 -5.36 -4.86
C GLU A 121 9.51 -5.94 -3.91
N ILE A 122 8.45 -6.54 -4.47
CA ILE A 122 7.38 -7.18 -3.71
C ILE A 122 7.82 -8.59 -3.29
N GLU A 123 7.80 -8.84 -1.99
CA GLU A 123 8.18 -10.12 -1.41
C GLU A 123 7.01 -11.12 -1.34
N GLY A 124 5.76 -10.62 -1.41
CA GLY A 124 4.56 -11.42 -1.60
C GLY A 124 3.26 -10.72 -1.19
N LYS A 125 2.14 -11.26 -1.63
CA LYS A 125 0.79 -10.84 -1.24
C LYS A 125 0.44 -11.39 0.14
N VAL A 126 0.04 -10.52 1.07
CA VAL A 126 -0.42 -10.90 2.41
C VAL A 126 -1.78 -11.60 2.28
N ILE A 127 -1.84 -12.84 2.74
CA ILE A 127 -3.04 -13.69 2.68
C ILE A 127 -3.65 -13.96 4.06
N THR A 128 -2.91 -13.70 5.14
CA THR A 128 -3.41 -13.90 6.51
C THR A 128 -2.71 -12.94 7.46
N ILE A 129 -3.47 -12.39 8.40
CA ILE A 129 -3.01 -11.57 9.52
C ILE A 129 -3.37 -12.29 10.81
N LEU A 130 -2.41 -12.46 11.71
CA LEU A 130 -2.59 -13.06 13.03
C LEU A 130 -2.30 -12.02 14.11
N ARG A 131 -3.34 -11.65 14.87
CA ARG A 131 -3.27 -10.71 16.01
C ARG A 131 -3.60 -11.44 17.30
N ARG A 132 -2.70 -11.40 18.28
CA ARG A 132 -2.88 -12.06 19.59
C ARG A 132 -3.11 -11.10 20.76
N ARG A 133 -2.80 -9.81 20.61
CA ARG A 133 -2.91 -8.78 21.65
C ARG A 133 -3.40 -7.46 21.04
N GLY A 134 -4.02 -6.60 21.84
CA GLY A 134 -4.48 -5.27 21.39
C GLY A 134 -5.59 -5.32 20.33
N LEU A 135 -6.61 -6.18 20.54
CA LEU A 135 -7.79 -6.31 19.67
C LEU A 135 -8.50 -4.97 19.50
#